data_AF-A0A5C8EC52-F1
#
_entry.id   AF-A0A5C8EC52-F1
#
_cell.length_a   1.000
_cell.length_b   1.000
_cell.length_c   1.000
_cell.angle_alpha   90.00
_cell.angle_beta   90.00
_cell.angle_gamma   90.00
#
_symmetry.space_group_name_H-M   'P 1'
#
loop_
_entity.id
_entity.type
_entity.pdbx_description
1 polymer ?
#
loop_
_entity_poly.entity_id
_entity_poly.type
_entity_poly.pdbx_seq_one_letter_code
_entity_poly.pdbx_strand_id
1 'polypeptide(L)'
;MSKKILTIFLSLFLVGIFSISCSNSDKTGSTIDDSKGIEQFNGNTYVSTKTFDASGYGPTLTAAYAWVSVKDGKLAIRPDANDATAPSSFDGFYIPTVNGSGADYTFDSGDGRVSGTLKFTDTSVTVRFTKNTVVPDTIGKDIVCNKK
;
A
#
# COMPACT_ATOMS: atom_id res chain seq x y z
N MET A 1 78.74 14.85 10.90
CA MET A 1 78.31 15.83 9.86
C MET A 1 76.82 15.61 9.60
N SER A 2 76.06 16.70 9.33
CA SER A 2 74.62 16.79 8.93
C SER A 2 73.59 16.11 9.85
N LYS A 3 73.01 16.78 10.86
CA LYS A 3 71.91 17.80 10.86
C LYS A 3 70.58 17.33 10.23
N LYS A 4 69.59 17.13 11.13
CA LYS A 4 68.21 17.68 11.16
C LYS A 4 67.53 17.99 9.83
N ILE A 5 66.33 17.45 9.65
CA ILE A 5 65.15 17.90 8.87
C ILE A 5 64.20 16.68 8.94
N LEU A 6 62.89 16.71 9.15
CA LEU A 6 61.92 17.76 9.37
C LEU A 6 60.61 16.98 9.51
N THR A 7 59.88 17.24 10.59
CA THR A 7 58.43 17.32 10.64
C THR A 7 57.75 17.32 9.27
N ILE A 8 57.34 16.14 8.78
CA ILE A 8 56.38 16.04 7.69
C ILE A 8 55.06 15.58 8.30
N PHE A 9 54.25 16.58 8.62
CA PHE A 9 52.82 16.64 8.34
C PHE A 9 52.06 15.33 8.62
N LEU A 10 51.41 15.14 9.77
CA LEU A 10 50.19 15.88 10.14
C LEU A 10 49.38 16.25 8.89
N SER A 11 48.58 15.31 8.35
CA SER A 11 47.35 15.57 7.55
C SER A 11 46.99 14.50 6.49
N LEU A 12 47.08 13.21 6.79
CA LEU A 12 46.14 12.27 6.16
C LEU A 12 45.34 11.61 7.28
N PHE A 13 44.35 12.35 7.81
CA PHE A 13 42.95 12.00 7.61
C PHE A 13 42.71 10.56 8.08
N LEU A 14 42.45 10.34 9.37
CA LEU A 14 41.13 10.57 9.96
C LEU A 14 40.01 10.18 8.96
N VAL A 15 39.22 9.18 9.37
CA VAL A 15 37.98 8.71 8.72
C VAL A 15 38.18 7.63 7.64
N GLY A 16 38.22 6.37 8.09
CA GLY A 16 37.98 5.19 7.24
C GLY A 16 37.21 4.08 7.95
N ILE A 17 36.61 4.39 9.10
CA ILE A 17 35.54 3.59 9.72
C ILE A 17 34.23 4.28 9.37
N PHE A 18 33.20 3.51 8.99
CA PHE A 18 31.90 3.93 8.44
C PHE A 18 31.82 4.09 6.92
N SER A 19 32.17 3.05 6.17
CA SER A 19 31.43 2.72 4.94
C SER A 19 30.35 1.68 5.27
N ILE A 20 29.43 2.07 6.16
CA ILE A 20 28.05 1.57 6.09
C ILE A 20 27.52 2.15 4.78
N SER A 21 27.67 1.41 3.69
CA SER A 21 26.92 1.69 2.48
C SER A 21 25.49 1.18 2.72
N CYS A 22 24.75 1.86 3.59
CA CYS A 22 23.32 1.96 3.42
C CYS A 22 23.17 2.85 2.18
N SER A 23 22.98 2.21 1.04
CA SER A 23 22.38 2.85 -0.13
C SER A 23 21.02 3.36 0.31
N ASN A 24 20.99 4.57 0.86
CA ASN A 24 19.78 5.34 1.03
C ASN A 24 19.51 5.96 -0.33
N SER A 25 19.02 5.15 -1.26
CA SER A 25 18.37 5.66 -2.45
C SER A 25 17.11 6.39 -1.98
N ASP A 26 17.20 7.72 -1.95
CA ASP A 26 16.08 8.66 -2.10
C ASP A 26 14.72 8.20 -1.58
N LYS A 27 14.41 8.51 -0.31
CA LYS A 27 13.02 8.65 0.17
C LYS A 27 12.82 9.95 0.93
N THR A 28 13.03 11.07 0.23
CA THR A 28 12.44 12.34 0.64
C THR A 28 10.96 12.33 0.28
N GLY A 29 10.12 11.81 1.19
CA GLY A 29 8.69 12.10 1.22
C GLY A 29 7.75 10.94 1.50
N SER A 30 8.10 9.70 1.13
CA SER A 30 7.22 8.54 1.32
C SER A 30 7.67 7.65 2.46
N THR A 31 6.72 7.25 3.30
CA THR A 31 6.91 6.28 4.39
C THR A 31 6.80 4.83 3.93
N ILE A 32 6.42 4.61 2.66
CA ILE A 32 6.36 3.30 2.04
C ILE A 32 7.77 2.72 1.94
N ASP A 33 7.94 1.45 2.24
CA ASP A 33 9.19 0.70 2.10
C ASP A 33 9.05 -0.28 0.92
N ASP A 34 9.89 -0.11 -0.11
CA ASP A 34 9.76 -0.87 -1.37
C ASP A 34 10.17 -2.34 -1.22
N SER A 35 10.83 -2.67 -0.10
CA SER A 35 11.22 -4.03 0.25
C SER A 35 10.15 -4.80 1.04
N LYS A 36 9.16 -4.11 1.61
CA LYS A 36 8.12 -4.71 2.43
C LYS A 36 6.89 -5.07 1.62
N GLY A 37 6.18 -6.10 2.07
CA GLY A 37 4.89 -6.49 1.53
C GLY A 37 3.76 -5.61 2.08
N ILE A 38 2.53 -6.07 1.87
CA ILE A 38 1.32 -5.33 2.25
C ILE A 38 1.17 -5.14 3.77
N GLU A 39 1.88 -5.94 4.58
CA GLU A 39 1.88 -5.84 6.04
C GLU A 39 2.32 -4.46 6.56
N GLN A 40 3.07 -3.69 5.77
CA GLN A 40 3.42 -2.31 6.10
C GLN A 40 2.19 -1.38 6.24
N PHE A 41 1.04 -1.80 5.69
CA PHE A 41 -0.23 -1.09 5.79
C PHE A 41 -1.20 -1.69 6.82
N ASN A 42 -0.78 -2.69 7.61
CA ASN A 42 -1.64 -3.32 8.61
C ASN A 42 -2.25 -2.31 9.59
N GLY A 43 -3.55 -2.46 9.85
CA GLY A 43 -4.33 -1.58 10.72
C GLY A 43 -4.94 -0.37 10.01
N ASN A 44 -4.56 -0.10 8.75
CA ASN A 44 -5.16 0.98 7.98
C ASN A 44 -6.52 0.57 7.39
N THR A 45 -7.44 1.53 7.38
CA THR A 45 -8.68 1.48 6.61
C THR A 45 -8.76 2.66 5.66
N TYR A 46 -9.40 2.44 4.51
CA TYR A 46 -9.55 3.42 3.45
C TYR A 46 -10.98 3.40 2.94
N VAL A 47 -11.49 4.54 2.48
CA VAL A 47 -12.84 4.63 1.89
C VAL A 47 -12.82 5.43 0.60
N SER A 48 -13.58 4.98 -0.40
CA SER A 48 -13.66 5.67 -1.69
C SER A 48 -14.21 7.08 -1.55
N THR A 49 -13.71 8.00 -2.39
CA THR A 49 -14.19 9.39 -2.44
C THR A 49 -15.50 9.56 -3.18
N LYS A 50 -15.90 8.54 -3.96
CA LYS A 50 -17.10 8.52 -4.77
C LYS A 50 -17.83 7.21 -4.54
N THR A 51 -19.15 7.26 -4.73
CA THR A 51 -20.00 6.09 -4.74
C THR A 51 -20.01 5.40 -6.10
N PHE A 52 -20.40 4.13 -6.10
CA PHE A 52 -20.73 3.35 -7.28
C PHE A 52 -21.96 2.47 -6.99
N ASP A 53 -22.59 1.97 -8.04
CA ASP A 53 -23.67 1.00 -7.91
C ASP A 53 -23.07 -0.37 -7.55
N ALA A 54 -23.34 -0.82 -6.33
CA ALA A 54 -22.97 -2.13 -5.81
C ALA A 54 -24.21 -3.03 -5.59
N SER A 55 -25.30 -2.77 -6.31
CA SER A 55 -26.55 -3.53 -6.21
C SER A 55 -26.38 -5.03 -6.50
N GLY A 56 -25.38 -5.39 -7.31
CA GLY A 56 -24.98 -6.79 -7.55
C GLY A 56 -24.36 -7.49 -6.33
N TYR A 57 -23.88 -6.73 -5.34
CA TYR A 57 -23.48 -7.25 -4.03
C TYR A 57 -24.66 -7.31 -3.06
N GLY A 58 -25.52 -6.29 -3.07
CA GLY A 58 -26.75 -6.26 -2.28
C GLY A 58 -27.73 -5.21 -2.80
N PRO A 59 -29.04 -5.51 -2.93
CA PRO A 59 -29.98 -4.72 -3.71
C PRO A 59 -30.21 -3.29 -3.18
N THR A 60 -29.84 -3.02 -1.93
CA THR A 60 -29.94 -1.69 -1.31
C THR A 60 -28.69 -0.81 -1.52
N LEU A 61 -27.63 -1.35 -2.11
CA LEU A 61 -26.33 -0.68 -2.29
C LEU A 61 -26.22 -0.02 -3.67
N THR A 62 -27.24 0.70 -4.12
CA THR A 62 -27.24 1.40 -5.42
C THR A 62 -26.33 2.64 -5.44
N ALA A 63 -25.95 3.13 -4.26
CA ALA A 63 -24.90 4.12 -4.07
C ALA A 63 -24.06 3.71 -2.85
N ALA A 64 -22.94 3.04 -3.09
CA ALA A 64 -22.05 2.54 -2.04
C ALA A 64 -20.62 3.03 -2.22
N TYR A 65 -19.92 3.16 -1.10
CA TYR A 65 -18.49 3.43 -1.02
C TYR A 65 -17.70 2.13 -0.92
N ALA A 66 -16.51 2.09 -1.51
CA ALA A 66 -15.59 0.97 -1.36
C ALA A 66 -14.74 1.20 -0.12
N TRP A 67 -14.94 0.36 0.89
CA TRP A 67 -14.06 0.25 2.04
C TRP A 67 -12.96 -0.76 1.77
N VAL A 68 -11.74 -0.38 2.11
CA VAL A 68 -10.54 -1.22 2.04
C VAL A 68 -9.95 -1.33 3.44
N SER A 69 -9.61 -2.54 3.87
CA SER A 69 -8.90 -2.77 5.13
C SER A 69 -7.68 -3.66 4.88
N VAL A 70 -6.57 -3.34 5.52
CA VAL A 70 -5.38 -4.20 5.56
C VAL A 70 -5.18 -4.69 6.98
N LYS A 71 -5.10 -6.01 7.16
CA LYS A 71 -4.88 -6.63 8.47
C LYS A 71 -4.19 -7.97 8.29
N ASP A 72 -3.21 -8.26 9.15
CA ASP A 72 -2.46 -9.52 9.17
C ASP A 72 -1.90 -9.91 7.79
N GLY A 73 -1.45 -8.92 7.00
CA GLY A 73 -0.93 -9.14 5.65
C GLY A 73 -2.00 -9.49 4.61
N LYS A 74 -3.28 -9.30 4.93
CA LYS A 74 -4.42 -9.58 4.05
C LYS A 74 -5.17 -8.30 3.71
N LEU A 75 -5.89 -8.35 2.60
CA LEU A 75 -6.72 -7.27 2.08
C LEU A 75 -8.20 -7.63 2.19
N ALA A 76 -9.04 -6.72 2.65
CA ALA A 76 -10.48 -6.82 2.49
C ALA A 76 -10.99 -5.62 1.67
N ILE A 77 -11.89 -5.89 0.72
CA ILE A 77 -12.61 -4.84 -0.03
C ILE A 77 -14.11 -5.14 0.08
N ARG A 78 -14.88 -4.15 0.53
CA ARG A 78 -16.31 -4.30 0.77
C ARG A 78 -17.07 -3.01 0.40
N PRO A 79 -18.23 -3.10 -0.27
CA PRO A 79 -19.12 -1.95 -0.40
C PRO A 79 -19.88 -1.68 0.90
N ASP A 80 -20.07 -0.40 1.23
CA ASP A 80 -20.95 0.04 2.32
C ASP A 80 -21.65 1.36 1.96
N ALA A 81 -22.85 1.60 2.47
CA ALA A 81 -23.60 2.83 2.19
C ALA A 81 -23.05 4.04 2.98
N ASN A 82 -22.26 3.80 4.03
CA ASN A 82 -21.69 4.82 4.91
C ASN A 82 -20.19 4.99 4.64
N ASP A 83 -19.70 6.23 4.56
CA ASP A 83 -18.27 6.58 4.46
C ASP A 83 -17.69 7.24 5.72
N ALA A 84 -18.52 7.60 6.70
CA ALA A 84 -18.12 8.26 7.93
C ALA A 84 -17.48 7.30 8.92
N THR A 85 -18.05 6.09 9.05
CA THR A 85 -17.61 5.08 10.01
C THR A 85 -17.28 3.78 9.27
N ALA A 86 -16.11 3.22 9.54
CA ALA A 86 -15.72 1.93 8.96
C ALA A 86 -16.74 0.84 9.33
N PRO A 87 -17.00 -0.14 8.45
CA PRO A 87 -17.81 -1.30 8.78
C PRO A 87 -17.30 -1.98 10.05
N SER A 88 -18.23 -2.41 10.91
CA SER A 88 -17.92 -3.02 12.21
C SER A 88 -17.09 -4.30 12.10
N SER A 89 -17.13 -4.99 10.96
CA SER A 89 -16.20 -6.07 10.63
C SER A 89 -15.93 -6.18 9.13
N PHE A 90 -14.71 -6.64 8.84
CA PHE A 90 -14.26 -7.12 7.53
C PHE A 90 -14.10 -8.65 7.52
N ASP A 91 -14.61 -9.32 8.56
CA ASP A 91 -14.44 -10.75 8.75
C ASP A 91 -15.10 -11.55 7.62
N GLY A 92 -14.39 -12.56 7.12
CA GLY A 92 -14.81 -13.36 5.96
C GLY A 92 -14.54 -12.71 4.59
N PHE A 93 -14.10 -11.44 4.55
CA PHE A 93 -13.77 -10.73 3.30
C PHE A 93 -12.27 -10.61 3.03
N TYR A 94 -11.44 -11.09 3.95
CA TYR A 94 -9.99 -11.02 3.78
C TYR A 94 -9.51 -11.98 2.69
N ILE A 95 -9.11 -11.39 1.58
CA ILE A 95 -8.47 -12.01 0.44
C ILE A 95 -7.07 -12.48 0.89
N PRO A 96 -6.78 -13.80 0.83
CA PRO A 96 -5.52 -14.33 1.32
C PRO A 96 -4.35 -14.06 0.37
N THR A 97 -4.64 -13.87 -0.93
CA THR A 97 -3.62 -13.75 -1.97
C THR A 97 -3.45 -12.29 -2.34
N VAL A 98 -2.44 -11.65 -1.74
CA VAL A 98 -1.97 -10.32 -2.12
C VAL A 98 -0.48 -10.41 -2.42
N ASN A 99 -0.09 -10.13 -3.66
CA ASN A 99 1.29 -10.23 -4.11
C ASN A 99 1.80 -8.87 -4.56
N GLY A 100 2.98 -8.48 -4.10
CA GLY A 100 3.61 -7.19 -4.43
C GLY A 100 4.53 -6.72 -3.32
N SER A 101 5.16 -5.57 -3.54
CA SER A 101 5.98 -4.88 -2.54
C SER A 101 5.92 -3.37 -2.76
N GLY A 102 6.28 -2.60 -1.75
CA GLY A 102 6.23 -1.14 -1.82
C GLY A 102 4.82 -0.62 -2.00
N ALA A 103 4.57 0.08 -3.10
CA ALA A 103 3.29 0.71 -3.39
C ALA A 103 2.36 -0.13 -4.29
N ASP A 104 2.89 -1.09 -5.04
CA ASP A 104 2.15 -1.74 -6.12
C ASP A 104 1.87 -3.22 -5.79
N TYR A 105 0.60 -3.61 -5.83
CA TYR A 105 0.15 -4.97 -5.50
C TYR A 105 -0.87 -5.50 -6.50
N THR A 106 -0.98 -6.81 -6.53
CA THR A 106 -2.06 -7.57 -7.16
C THR A 106 -2.81 -8.35 -6.10
N PHE A 107 -4.11 -8.56 -6.29
CA PHE A 107 -4.93 -9.40 -5.42
C PHE A 107 -5.84 -10.32 -6.22
N ASP A 108 -6.15 -11.48 -5.65
CA ASP A 108 -7.08 -12.46 -6.20
C ASP A 108 -7.84 -13.14 -5.06
N SER A 109 -9.17 -13.13 -5.10
CA SER A 109 -10.04 -13.77 -4.10
C SER A 109 -9.91 -15.30 -4.06
N GLY A 110 -9.31 -15.93 -5.08
CA GLY A 110 -9.10 -17.37 -5.18
C GLY A 110 -10.33 -18.17 -5.62
N ASP A 111 -11.51 -17.55 -5.62
CA ASP A 111 -12.77 -18.14 -6.09
C ASP A 111 -13.11 -17.77 -7.55
N GLY A 112 -12.21 -17.07 -8.22
CA GLY A 112 -12.35 -16.66 -9.61
C GLY A 112 -13.36 -15.53 -9.85
N ARG A 113 -13.86 -14.86 -8.80
CA ARG A 113 -14.87 -13.78 -8.90
C ARG A 113 -14.27 -12.38 -8.90
N VAL A 114 -13.24 -12.15 -8.08
CA VAL A 114 -12.70 -10.81 -7.82
C VAL A 114 -11.17 -10.82 -7.88
N SER A 115 -10.60 -10.01 -8.77
CA SER A 115 -9.15 -9.80 -8.86
C SER A 115 -8.84 -8.40 -9.34
N GLY A 116 -7.64 -7.91 -9.05
CA GLY A 116 -7.24 -6.57 -9.45
C GLY A 116 -5.86 -6.16 -8.97
N THR A 117 -5.65 -4.85 -9.03
CA THR A 117 -4.42 -4.22 -8.57
C THR A 117 -4.71 -3.18 -7.50
N LEU A 118 -3.73 -2.97 -6.62
CA LEU A 118 -3.70 -1.88 -5.66
C LEU A 118 -2.49 -1.01 -5.95
N LYS A 119 -2.67 0.31 -5.80
CA LYS A 119 -1.57 1.27 -5.77
C LYS A 119 -1.69 2.16 -4.54
N PHE A 120 -0.81 1.96 -3.57
CA PHE A 120 -0.77 2.71 -2.33
C PHE A 120 0.01 4.02 -2.48
N THR A 121 -0.41 5.00 -1.70
CA THR A 121 0.37 6.16 -1.30
C THR A 121 0.38 6.20 0.24
N ASP A 122 1.04 7.19 0.83
CA ASP A 122 1.04 7.34 2.29
C ASP A 122 -0.38 7.57 2.87
N THR A 123 -1.31 8.11 2.07
CA THR A 123 -2.63 8.56 2.52
C THR A 123 -3.80 7.97 1.74
N SER A 124 -3.54 7.17 0.70
CA SER A 124 -4.60 6.60 -0.13
C SER A 124 -4.22 5.25 -0.73
N VAL A 125 -5.21 4.54 -1.23
CA VAL A 125 -5.05 3.36 -2.08
C VAL A 125 -5.96 3.49 -3.28
N THR A 126 -5.42 3.24 -4.47
CA THR A 126 -6.22 3.10 -5.69
C THR A 126 -6.48 1.62 -5.93
N VAL A 127 -7.75 1.24 -5.95
CA VAL A 127 -8.20 -0.11 -6.33
C VAL A 127 -8.61 -0.11 -7.79
N ARG A 128 -8.08 -1.04 -8.57
CA ARG A 128 -8.49 -1.25 -9.96
C ARG A 128 -8.82 -2.71 -10.19
N PHE A 129 -10.09 -3.01 -10.38
CA PHE A 129 -10.53 -4.39 -10.66
C PHE A 129 -10.18 -4.78 -12.09
N THR A 130 -9.54 -5.92 -12.26
CA THR A 130 -9.39 -6.61 -13.55
C THR A 130 -10.51 -7.62 -13.76
N LYS A 131 -11.11 -8.09 -12.66
CA LYS A 131 -12.26 -8.99 -12.63
C LYS A 131 -13.13 -8.65 -11.43
N ASN A 132 -14.44 -8.55 -11.66
CA ASN A 132 -15.42 -8.43 -10.60
C ASN A 132 -16.76 -8.95 -11.10
N THR A 133 -17.09 -10.22 -10.84
CA THR A 133 -18.36 -10.81 -11.29
C THR A 133 -19.56 -10.34 -10.48
N VAL A 134 -19.32 -9.70 -9.33
CA VAL A 134 -20.37 -9.22 -8.42
C VAL A 134 -20.81 -7.82 -8.81
N VAL A 135 -19.86 -6.96 -9.15
CA VAL A 135 -20.09 -5.58 -9.61
C VAL A 135 -19.28 -5.30 -10.87
N PRO A 136 -19.68 -5.83 -12.04
CA PRO A 136 -18.89 -5.78 -13.27
C PRO A 136 -18.54 -4.38 -13.76
N ASP A 137 -19.39 -3.39 -13.48
CA ASP A 137 -19.19 -2.00 -13.89
C ASP A 137 -17.98 -1.33 -13.23
N THR A 138 -17.37 -1.97 -12.23
CA THR A 138 -16.13 -1.48 -11.60
C THR A 138 -14.86 -1.89 -12.35
N ILE A 139 -14.96 -2.84 -13.30
CA ILE A 139 -13.80 -3.37 -14.03
C ILE A 139 -13.15 -2.25 -14.87
N GLY A 140 -11.83 -2.11 -14.75
CA GLY A 140 -11.05 -1.12 -15.48
C GLY A 140 -11.22 0.32 -15.01
N LYS A 141 -11.94 0.57 -13.92
CA LYS A 141 -12.07 1.90 -13.29
C LYS A 141 -11.14 2.01 -12.09
N ASP A 142 -10.60 3.21 -11.90
CA ASP A 142 -9.82 3.53 -10.71
C ASP A 142 -10.76 3.99 -9.60
N ILE A 143 -10.71 3.28 -8.47
CA ILE A 143 -11.45 3.60 -7.26
C ILE A 143 -10.43 4.10 -6.24
N VAL A 144 -10.37 5.41 -6.05
CA VAL A 144 -9.44 6.04 -5.11
C VAL A 144 -10.08 6.08 -3.72
N CYS A 145 -9.46 5.39 -2.77
CA CYS A 145 -9.84 5.32 -1.38
C CYS A 145 -8.84 6.08 -0.50
N ASN A 146 -9.32 7.03 0.29
CA ASN A 146 -8.50 7.80 1.21
C ASN A 146 -8.46 7.13 2.58
N LYS A 147 -7.31 7.20 3.25
CA LYS A 147 -7.11 6.69 4.60
C LYS A 147 -8.07 7.39 5.57
N LYS A 148 -8.69 6.62 6.47
CA LYS A 148 -9.58 7.10 7.52
C LYS A 148 -8.91 7.12 8.88
#